data_AF-A0A2J6R2S0-F1
#
_entry.id   AF-A0A2J6R2S0-F1
#
_cell.length_a   1.000
_cell.length_b   1.000
_cell.length_c   1.000
_cell.angle_alpha   90.00
_cell.angle_beta   90.00
_cell.angle_gamma   90.00
#
_symmetry.space_group_name_H-M   'P 1'
#
loop_
_entity.id
_entity.type
_entity.pdbx_description
1 polymer ?
#
loop_
_entity_poly.entity_id
_entity_poly.type
_entity_poly.pdbx_seq_one_letter_code
_entity_poly.pdbx_strand_id
1 'polypeptide(L)'
;MYAPPVLLPACANLIPGAPPCESRGRRYCEADCQKTHWPEHKKVCRSPMGKDNWRPAWDREGREPPWASGRAAKNWHNVFGGSKYLWGNTPALDILKLEQNEGLSYQDDIALLFAASGDLRHVVKTIASLPDRMTQQINITMNDREFDVVARNTILLLLALTAQDATDSQVTTLPLDLAEALIHVWYSALIPSSIISRLQDSVKPMIADVCNRITDKPPNAILAKTWEFSTGRTLRLVLKKEDWLKLPEFLDIPDNMNCADATQIRRAVTLAPERADYRDRWYFKDASPFMRIAKQRFQEDGLLLPFGHPRLAFDVPNPSELVSIFIMSM
;
A
#
# COMPACT_ATOMS: atom_id res chain seq x y z
N MET A 1 18.04 -4.95 12.50
CA MET A 1 18.92 -4.49 11.40
C MET A 1 18.37 -3.19 10.86
N TYR A 2 19.21 -2.24 10.45
CA TYR A 2 18.75 -0.99 9.85
C TYR A 2 18.27 -1.23 8.41
N ALA A 3 17.00 -0.97 8.13
CA ALA A 3 16.45 -1.00 6.78
C ALA A 3 16.90 0.27 6.03
N PRO A 4 17.49 0.16 4.82
CA PRO A 4 17.82 1.35 4.05
C PRO A 4 16.54 2.02 3.57
N PRO A 5 16.47 3.37 3.54
CA PRO A 5 15.29 4.08 3.07
C PRO A 5 15.02 3.76 1.59
N VAL A 6 13.78 3.44 1.26
CA VAL A 6 13.26 3.14 -0.09
C VAL A 6 13.14 4.40 -0.94
N LEU A 7 12.91 5.57 -0.32
CA LEU A 7 12.90 6.85 -1.03
C LEU A 7 14.30 7.30 -1.48
N LEU A 8 15.36 6.67 -0.97
CA LEU A 8 16.73 6.86 -1.44
C LEU A 8 17.25 5.58 -2.10
N PRO A 9 17.99 5.65 -3.23
CA PRO A 9 18.54 4.45 -3.84
C PRO A 9 19.52 3.73 -2.90
N ALA A 10 19.17 2.51 -2.51
CA ALA A 10 20.04 1.57 -1.83
C ALA A 10 20.81 0.69 -2.84
N CYS A 11 21.99 0.22 -2.45
CA CYS A 11 22.76 -0.71 -3.26
C CYS A 11 21.97 -2.02 -3.44
N ALA A 12 21.81 -2.45 -4.70
CA ALA A 12 21.07 -3.67 -5.02
C ALA A 12 21.76 -4.97 -4.58
N ASN A 13 23.06 -4.90 -4.26
CA ASN A 13 23.84 -6.00 -3.70
C ASN A 13 24.04 -5.85 -2.18
N LEU A 14 23.09 -5.26 -1.45
CA LEU A 14 23.24 -5.14 0.00
C LEU A 14 23.27 -6.52 0.66
N ILE A 15 24.39 -6.86 1.30
CA ILE A 15 24.59 -8.12 2.02
C ILE A 15 24.39 -7.85 3.52
N PRO A 16 23.57 -8.65 4.25
CA PRO A 16 23.44 -8.52 5.69
C PRO A 16 24.78 -8.64 6.41
N GLY A 17 25.08 -7.71 7.32
CA GLY A 17 26.31 -7.73 8.14
C GLY A 17 27.58 -7.21 7.45
N ALA A 18 27.53 -6.89 6.15
CA ALA A 18 28.60 -6.16 5.49
C ALA A 18 28.58 -4.67 5.89
N PRO A 19 29.73 -3.96 5.89
CA PRO A 19 29.76 -2.53 6.14
C PRO A 19 28.80 -1.81 5.18
N PRO A 20 28.02 -0.82 5.67
CA PRO A 20 27.13 -0.06 4.81
C PRO A 20 27.95 0.64 3.74
N CYS A 21 27.57 0.44 2.48
CA CYS A 21 28.31 1.01 1.36
C CYS A 21 28.19 2.54 1.37
N GLU A 22 29.33 3.25 1.28
CA GLU A 22 29.39 4.70 1.53
C GLU A 22 28.66 5.54 0.46
N SER A 23 28.48 5.01 -0.75
CA SER A 23 27.83 5.77 -1.83
C SER A 23 26.30 5.65 -1.78
N ARG A 24 25.66 6.61 -1.10
CA ARG A 24 24.21 6.81 -1.17
C ARG A 24 23.81 7.29 -2.57
N GLY A 25 22.68 6.81 -3.10
CA GLY A 25 22.11 7.32 -4.35
C GLY A 25 22.54 6.62 -5.65
N ARG A 26 23.30 5.51 -5.58
CA ARG A 26 23.63 4.68 -6.75
C ARG A 26 22.98 3.30 -6.66
N ARG A 27 22.59 2.73 -7.82
CA ARG A 27 21.99 1.37 -7.91
C ARG A 27 22.94 0.27 -7.40
N TYR A 28 24.23 0.47 -7.63
CA TYR A 28 25.31 -0.28 -7.01
C TYR A 28 26.30 0.73 -6.49
N CYS A 29 26.83 0.48 -5.30
CA CYS A 29 27.79 1.41 -4.75
C CYS A 29 29.14 1.35 -5.47
N GLU A 30 29.55 0.14 -5.88
CA GLU A 30 30.80 -0.11 -6.58
C GLU A 30 30.62 -1.17 -7.68
N ALA A 31 31.60 -1.25 -8.58
CA ALA A 31 31.61 -2.23 -9.66
C ALA A 31 31.61 -3.67 -9.12
N ASP A 32 32.22 -3.93 -7.97
CA ASP A 32 32.29 -5.27 -7.39
C ASP A 32 30.95 -5.72 -6.81
N CYS A 33 30.15 -4.79 -6.27
CA CYS A 33 28.76 -5.07 -5.92
C CYS A 33 27.92 -5.44 -7.14
N GLN A 34 28.13 -4.75 -8.27
CA GLN A 34 27.47 -5.10 -9.52
C GLN A 34 27.90 -6.49 -10.02
N LYS A 35 29.21 -6.78 -10.06
CA LYS A 35 29.73 -8.09 -10.50
C LYS A 35 29.20 -9.22 -9.63
N THR A 36 29.13 -9.01 -8.32
CA THR A 36 28.63 -9.99 -7.35
C THR A 36 27.14 -10.26 -7.51
N HIS A 37 26.32 -9.21 -7.73
CA HIS A 37 24.87 -9.38 -7.94
C HIS A 37 24.52 -9.84 -9.37
N TRP A 38 25.42 -9.66 -10.34
CA TRP A 38 25.15 -9.91 -11.76
C TRP A 38 24.62 -11.32 -12.07
N PRO A 39 25.13 -12.42 -11.49
CA PRO A 39 24.60 -13.76 -11.75
C PRO A 39 23.09 -13.87 -11.47
N GLU A 40 22.60 -13.23 -10.41
CA GLU A 40 21.19 -13.20 -10.07
C GLU A 40 20.42 -12.22 -10.96
N HIS A 41 20.90 -10.97 -11.05
CA HIS A 41 20.27 -9.93 -11.86
C HIS A 41 20.11 -10.32 -13.33
N LYS A 42 21.10 -11.02 -13.91
CA LYS A 42 21.13 -11.47 -15.30
C LYS A 42 19.95 -12.38 -15.64
N LYS A 43 19.46 -13.21 -14.69
CA LYS A 43 18.31 -14.10 -14.90
C LYS A 43 17.07 -13.31 -15.31
N VAL A 44 16.86 -12.18 -14.64
CA VAL A 44 15.71 -11.31 -14.90
C VAL A 44 15.99 -10.35 -16.06
N CYS A 45 17.18 -9.74 -16.10
CA CYS A 45 17.57 -8.79 -17.15
C CYS A 45 17.54 -9.42 -18.55
N ARG A 46 17.87 -10.71 -18.68
CA ARG A 46 17.86 -11.44 -19.96
C ARG A 46 16.60 -12.29 -20.15
N SER A 47 15.59 -12.13 -19.29
CA SER A 47 14.33 -12.86 -19.42
C SER A 47 13.61 -12.50 -20.74
N PRO A 48 12.77 -13.39 -21.28
CA PRO A 48 11.95 -13.07 -22.45
C PRO A 48 11.11 -11.81 -22.27
N MET A 49 10.62 -11.54 -21.05
CA MET A 49 9.82 -10.35 -20.72
C MET A 49 10.62 -9.04 -20.88
N GLY A 50 11.95 -9.09 -20.87
CA GLY A 50 12.82 -7.94 -21.09
C GLY A 50 13.02 -7.57 -22.56
N LYS A 51 12.48 -8.34 -23.52
CA LYS A 51 12.66 -8.08 -24.96
C LYS A 51 11.53 -7.23 -25.52
N ASP A 52 11.84 -6.27 -26.39
CA ASP A 52 10.83 -5.41 -27.04
C ASP A 52 9.78 -6.21 -27.82
N ASN A 53 10.20 -7.33 -28.42
CA ASN A 53 9.33 -8.21 -29.20
C ASN A 53 8.60 -9.27 -28.36
N TRP A 54 8.57 -9.16 -27.03
CA TRP A 54 7.82 -10.09 -26.18
C TRP A 54 6.33 -10.05 -26.53
N ARG A 55 5.72 -11.23 -26.58
CA ARG A 55 4.30 -11.42 -26.85
C ARG A 55 3.66 -12.32 -25.81
N PRO A 56 2.37 -12.11 -25.49
CA PRO A 56 1.58 -12.98 -24.63
C PRO A 56 1.67 -14.46 -25.01
N ALA A 57 1.57 -15.36 -24.03
CA ALA A 57 1.56 -16.80 -24.28
C ALA A 57 0.44 -17.21 -25.26
N TRP A 58 -0.79 -16.73 -25.03
CA TRP A 58 -1.94 -17.04 -25.88
C TRP A 58 -1.75 -16.59 -27.34
N ASP A 59 -1.09 -15.46 -27.60
CA ASP A 59 -0.78 -14.99 -28.95
C ASP A 59 0.26 -15.90 -29.64
N ARG A 60 1.33 -16.25 -28.92
CA ARG A 60 2.39 -17.13 -29.45
C ARG A 60 1.93 -18.55 -29.71
N GLU A 61 1.00 -19.04 -28.91
CA GLU A 61 0.45 -20.40 -28.98
C GLU A 61 -0.76 -20.48 -29.93
N GLY A 62 -1.23 -19.35 -30.47
CA GLY A 62 -2.44 -19.31 -31.31
C GLY A 62 -3.72 -19.70 -30.56
N ARG A 63 -3.73 -19.55 -29.22
CA ARG A 63 -4.90 -19.82 -28.38
C ARG A 63 -5.84 -18.62 -28.38
N GLU A 64 -7.13 -18.92 -28.40
CA GLU A 64 -8.14 -17.90 -28.14
C GLU A 64 -8.09 -17.51 -26.64
N PRO A 65 -7.96 -16.22 -26.30
CA PRO A 65 -7.85 -15.81 -24.91
C PRO A 65 -9.19 -15.99 -24.17
N PRO A 66 -9.17 -16.22 -22.84
CA PRO A 66 -10.38 -16.53 -22.06
C PRO A 66 -11.53 -15.51 -22.16
N TRP A 67 -11.24 -14.25 -22.50
CA TRP A 67 -12.22 -13.16 -22.61
C TRP A 67 -12.70 -12.90 -24.05
N ALA A 68 -12.26 -13.66 -25.05
CA ALA A 68 -12.71 -13.47 -26.43
C ALA A 68 -14.12 -14.03 -26.68
N SER A 69 -14.51 -15.10 -25.98
CA SER A 69 -15.81 -15.76 -26.16
C SER A 69 -16.45 -16.21 -24.83
N GLY A 70 -17.69 -16.70 -24.92
CA GLY A 70 -18.42 -17.28 -23.78
C GLY A 70 -18.87 -16.29 -22.71
N ARG A 71 -19.02 -16.78 -21.47
CA ARG A 71 -19.51 -15.99 -20.33
C ARG A 71 -18.51 -14.91 -19.90
N ALA A 72 -17.22 -15.18 -20.03
CA ALA A 72 -16.15 -14.23 -19.67
C ALA A 72 -16.13 -13.00 -20.61
N ALA A 73 -16.39 -13.19 -21.91
CA ALA A 73 -16.54 -12.07 -22.85
C ALA A 73 -17.67 -11.10 -22.46
N LYS A 74 -18.72 -11.60 -21.78
CA LYS A 74 -19.84 -10.79 -21.29
C LYS A 74 -19.57 -10.11 -19.95
N ASN A 75 -18.51 -10.51 -19.23
CA ASN A 75 -18.19 -9.95 -17.93
C ASN A 75 -17.03 -8.96 -18.04
N TRP A 76 -17.32 -7.66 -18.01
CA TRP A 76 -16.30 -6.62 -18.16
C TRP A 76 -15.29 -6.60 -17.00
N HIS A 77 -15.71 -7.03 -15.81
CA HIS A 77 -14.84 -7.03 -14.63
C HIS A 77 -13.94 -8.26 -14.53
N ASN A 78 -14.29 -9.36 -15.21
CA ASN A 78 -13.56 -10.64 -15.18
C ASN A 78 -13.04 -10.97 -13.77
N VAL A 79 -13.95 -11.09 -12.81
CA VAL A 79 -13.64 -11.31 -11.39
C VAL A 79 -12.97 -12.68 -11.20
N PHE A 80 -11.98 -12.76 -10.32
CA PHE A 80 -11.29 -13.99 -9.94
C PHE A 80 -10.90 -13.93 -8.47
N GLY A 81 -11.11 -15.03 -7.75
CA GLY A 81 -11.00 -15.08 -6.29
C GLY A 81 -12.15 -14.35 -5.60
N GLY A 82 -11.93 -13.92 -4.36
CA GLY A 82 -12.91 -13.17 -3.59
C GLY A 82 -13.34 -11.84 -4.23
N SER A 83 -14.48 -11.32 -3.79
CA SER A 83 -15.07 -10.06 -4.29
C SER A 83 -14.51 -8.80 -3.63
N LYS A 84 -13.53 -8.94 -2.73
CA LYS A 84 -12.90 -7.80 -2.05
C LYS A 84 -11.85 -7.16 -2.95
N TYR A 85 -11.70 -5.84 -2.82
CA TYR A 85 -10.69 -5.07 -3.53
C TYR A 85 -9.67 -4.54 -2.54
N LEU A 86 -8.39 -4.81 -2.81
CA LEU A 86 -7.30 -4.31 -1.98
C LEU A 86 -7.07 -2.83 -2.25
N TRP A 87 -7.09 -2.38 -3.50
CA TRP A 87 -6.85 -0.98 -3.84
C TRP A 87 -7.90 -0.54 -4.84
N GLY A 88 -8.25 0.76 -4.84
CA GLY A 88 -8.99 1.36 -5.94
C GLY A 88 -8.34 1.11 -7.32
N ASN A 89 -9.07 1.41 -8.39
CA ASN A 89 -8.71 1.07 -9.77
C ASN A 89 -8.40 2.29 -10.67
N THR A 90 -8.32 3.49 -10.10
CA THR A 90 -8.09 4.77 -10.81
C THR A 90 -6.74 5.40 -10.43
N PRO A 91 -6.10 6.20 -11.29
CA PRO A 91 -4.95 6.99 -10.85
C PRO A 91 -5.36 7.95 -9.71
N ALA A 92 -4.41 8.34 -8.86
CA ALA A 92 -4.66 9.39 -7.87
C ALA A 92 -4.96 10.70 -8.61
N LEU A 93 -6.09 11.32 -8.28
CA LEU A 93 -6.56 12.57 -8.88
C LEU A 93 -6.73 13.61 -7.79
N ASP A 94 -6.36 14.83 -8.10
CA ASP A 94 -6.81 16.00 -7.36
C ASP A 94 -8.27 16.21 -7.74
N ILE A 95 -9.17 16.00 -6.77
CA ILE A 95 -10.61 16.11 -6.96
C ILE A 95 -11.05 17.57 -6.83
N LEU A 96 -10.36 18.36 -6.02
CA LEU A 96 -10.72 19.76 -5.79
C LEU A 96 -10.28 20.63 -6.98
N LYS A 97 -9.04 20.45 -7.48
CA LYS A 97 -8.46 21.31 -8.54
C LYS A 97 -8.72 22.79 -8.27
N LEU A 98 -8.38 23.22 -7.06
CA LEU A 98 -8.82 24.49 -6.48
C LEU A 98 -8.60 25.68 -7.42
N GLU A 99 -7.42 25.77 -8.02
CA GLU A 99 -7.08 26.88 -8.93
C GLU A 99 -7.98 26.91 -10.18
N GLN A 100 -8.35 25.76 -10.72
CA GLN A 100 -9.13 25.66 -11.96
C GLN A 100 -10.64 25.74 -11.74
N ASN A 101 -11.12 25.38 -10.55
CA ASN A 101 -12.55 25.32 -10.24
C ASN A 101 -13.00 26.58 -9.49
N GLU A 102 -12.57 26.77 -8.25
CA GLU A 102 -13.00 27.89 -7.39
C GLU A 102 -12.07 29.12 -7.47
N GLY A 103 -10.83 28.90 -7.94
CA GLY A 103 -9.78 29.91 -8.03
C GLY A 103 -8.97 30.06 -6.73
N LEU A 104 -7.72 30.51 -6.85
CA LEU A 104 -6.82 30.73 -5.71
C LEU A 104 -7.30 31.85 -4.75
N SER A 105 -8.23 32.68 -5.20
CA SER A 105 -8.83 33.74 -4.39
C SER A 105 -10.01 33.26 -3.54
N TYR A 106 -10.48 32.02 -3.69
CA TYR A 106 -11.54 31.45 -2.84
C TYR A 106 -11.14 31.57 -1.37
N GLN A 107 -12.05 32.00 -0.47
CA GLN A 107 -11.71 32.25 0.96
C GLN A 107 -12.55 31.46 1.95
N ASP A 108 -13.61 30.79 1.50
CA ASP A 108 -14.50 30.06 2.40
C ASP A 108 -13.95 28.66 2.72
N ASP A 109 -14.39 28.09 3.84
CA ASP A 109 -14.04 26.71 4.21
C ASP A 109 -14.55 25.71 3.16
N ILE A 110 -13.80 24.63 2.95
CA ILE A 110 -14.10 23.63 1.91
C ILE A 110 -14.47 22.30 2.56
N ALA A 111 -15.62 21.76 2.16
CA ALA A 111 -16.04 20.41 2.53
C ALA A 111 -15.96 19.48 1.31
N LEU A 112 -15.23 18.37 1.45
CA LEU A 112 -15.05 17.37 0.40
C LEU A 112 -15.64 16.02 0.84
N LEU A 113 -16.47 15.44 -0.02
CA LEU A 113 -17.03 14.10 0.17
C LEU A 113 -16.40 13.10 -0.81
N PHE A 114 -15.68 12.13 -0.26
CA PHE A 114 -15.15 10.97 -0.98
C PHE A 114 -16.04 9.76 -0.69
N ALA A 115 -17.17 9.69 -1.41
CA ALA A 115 -18.15 8.63 -1.24
C ALA A 115 -17.65 7.30 -1.86
N ALA A 116 -17.70 6.21 -1.09
CA ALA A 116 -17.21 4.89 -1.52
C ALA A 116 -15.78 4.95 -2.11
N SER A 117 -14.89 5.63 -1.38
CA SER A 117 -13.57 6.05 -1.91
C SER A 117 -12.61 4.88 -2.18
N GLY A 118 -12.81 3.72 -1.54
CA GLY A 118 -11.92 2.56 -1.64
C GLY A 118 -10.55 2.72 -0.95
N ASP A 119 -9.85 3.83 -1.15
CA ASP A 119 -8.64 4.18 -0.40
C ASP A 119 -8.34 5.68 -0.41
N LEU A 120 -7.23 6.07 0.23
CA LEU A 120 -6.84 7.45 0.46
C LEU A 120 -6.18 8.13 -0.76
N ARG A 121 -6.01 7.49 -1.92
CA ARG A 121 -5.17 8.03 -3.02
C ARG A 121 -5.62 9.42 -3.48
N HIS A 122 -6.93 9.61 -3.59
CA HIS A 122 -7.54 10.83 -4.06
C HIS A 122 -7.47 11.92 -2.98
N VAL A 123 -7.66 11.52 -1.73
CA VAL A 123 -7.52 12.43 -0.58
C VAL A 123 -6.09 12.94 -0.47
N VAL A 124 -5.10 12.04 -0.48
CA VAL A 124 -3.68 12.41 -0.42
C VAL A 124 -3.31 13.32 -1.59
N LYS A 125 -3.71 12.98 -2.83
CA LYS A 125 -3.41 13.82 -4.00
C LYS A 125 -4.09 15.18 -3.94
N THR A 126 -5.33 15.24 -3.46
CA THR A 126 -6.07 16.51 -3.30
C THR A 126 -5.40 17.40 -2.26
N ILE A 127 -5.11 16.87 -1.06
CA ILE A 127 -4.41 17.61 0.01
C ILE A 127 -3.03 18.09 -0.47
N ALA A 128 -2.25 17.21 -1.12
CA ALA A 128 -0.92 17.55 -1.61
C ALA A 128 -0.91 18.53 -2.79
N SER A 129 -2.09 18.83 -3.38
CA SER A 129 -2.23 19.82 -4.45
C SER A 129 -2.79 21.15 -3.94
N LEU A 130 -3.06 21.27 -2.63
CA LEU A 130 -3.48 22.52 -2.02
C LEU A 130 -2.33 23.54 -2.01
N PRO A 131 -2.60 24.84 -2.24
CA PRO A 131 -1.59 25.89 -2.13
C PRO A 131 -1.08 26.05 -0.69
N ASP A 132 0.22 26.28 -0.51
CA ASP A 132 0.85 26.45 0.83
C ASP A 132 0.28 27.62 1.65
N ARG A 133 -0.32 28.63 0.98
CA ARG A 133 -0.82 29.86 1.60
C ARG A 133 -2.30 29.79 1.98
N MET A 134 -2.90 28.60 1.95
CA MET A 134 -4.29 28.39 2.30
C MET A 134 -4.53 28.67 3.79
N THR A 135 -5.55 29.47 4.10
CA THR A 135 -5.99 29.77 5.48
C THR A 135 -7.33 29.12 5.84
N GLN A 136 -8.01 28.56 4.84
CA GLN A 136 -9.32 27.94 4.94
C GLN A 136 -9.26 26.58 5.67
N GLN A 137 -10.33 26.22 6.36
CA GLN A 137 -10.47 24.87 6.90
C GLN A 137 -10.89 23.89 5.80
N ILE A 138 -10.25 22.73 5.81
CA ILE A 138 -10.56 21.63 4.89
C ILE A 138 -11.20 20.49 5.68
N ASN A 139 -12.48 20.23 5.41
CA ASN A 139 -13.25 19.17 6.01
C ASN A 139 -13.44 18.02 5.03
N ILE A 140 -12.77 16.90 5.26
CA ILE A 140 -12.84 15.72 4.39
C ILE A 140 -13.69 14.63 5.04
N THR A 141 -14.76 14.23 4.37
CA THR A 141 -15.58 13.08 4.75
C THR A 141 -15.36 11.95 3.77
N MET A 142 -15.11 10.76 4.28
CA MET A 142 -14.96 9.54 3.47
C MET A 142 -15.76 8.40 4.08
N ASN A 143 -16.26 7.51 3.23
CA ASN A 143 -16.88 6.27 3.66
C ASN A 143 -16.56 5.13 2.70
N ASP A 144 -16.72 3.92 3.20
CA ASP A 144 -16.70 2.71 2.38
C ASP A 144 -17.71 1.69 2.94
N ARG A 145 -18.13 0.75 2.10
CA ARG A 145 -18.97 -0.38 2.49
C ARG A 145 -18.16 -1.47 3.16
N GLU A 146 -16.91 -1.67 2.73
CA GLU A 146 -16.04 -2.72 3.23
C GLU A 146 -15.29 -2.24 4.47
N PHE A 147 -15.49 -2.92 5.60
CA PHE A 147 -14.83 -2.55 6.86
C PHE A 147 -13.30 -2.56 6.74
N ASP A 148 -12.72 -3.55 6.06
CA ASP A 148 -11.27 -3.69 5.89
C ASP A 148 -10.64 -2.45 5.25
N VAL A 149 -11.35 -1.83 4.30
CA VAL A 149 -10.96 -0.57 3.66
C VAL A 149 -10.96 0.56 4.68
N VAL A 150 -12.04 0.69 5.46
CA VAL A 150 -12.16 1.73 6.50
C VAL A 150 -11.08 1.55 7.57
N ALA A 151 -10.81 0.31 7.98
CA ALA A 151 -9.80 -0.05 8.96
C ALA A 151 -8.40 0.36 8.49
N ARG A 152 -8.00 -0.02 7.28
CA ARG A 152 -6.69 0.35 6.72
C ARG A 152 -6.55 1.86 6.53
N ASN A 153 -7.57 2.54 6.01
CA ASN A 153 -7.55 3.99 5.86
C ASN A 153 -7.41 4.68 7.22
N THR A 154 -8.11 4.19 8.24
CA THR A 154 -8.00 4.70 9.62
C THR A 154 -6.58 4.50 10.16
N ILE A 155 -5.99 3.32 9.99
CA ILE A 155 -4.63 3.03 10.47
C ILE A 155 -3.60 3.94 9.79
N LEU A 156 -3.70 4.14 8.47
CA LEU A 156 -2.83 5.05 7.73
C LEU A 156 -2.97 6.50 8.22
N LEU A 157 -4.19 6.98 8.45
CA LEU A 157 -4.45 8.33 8.95
C LEU A 157 -3.94 8.52 10.38
N LEU A 158 -4.21 7.56 11.29
CA LEU A 158 -3.70 7.61 12.66
C LEU A 158 -2.16 7.59 12.68
N LEU A 159 -1.53 6.72 11.90
CA LEU A 159 -0.07 6.68 11.77
C LEU A 159 0.47 8.04 11.29
N ALA A 160 -0.15 8.62 10.26
CA ALA A 160 0.29 9.90 9.70
C ALA A 160 0.11 11.09 10.65
N LEU A 161 -0.99 11.11 11.43
CA LEU A 161 -1.32 12.20 12.34
C LEU A 161 -0.53 12.10 13.66
N THR A 162 -0.49 10.92 14.27
CA THR A 162 0.25 10.70 15.53
C THR A 162 1.76 10.92 15.34
N ALA A 163 2.30 10.56 14.18
CA ALA A 163 3.70 10.81 13.86
C ALA A 163 4.09 12.29 13.83
N GLN A 164 3.16 13.16 13.43
CA GLN A 164 3.38 14.61 13.38
C GLN A 164 3.12 15.29 14.73
N ASP A 165 2.42 14.60 15.63
CA ASP A 165 2.16 15.06 16.99
C ASP A 165 3.37 14.76 17.91
N ALA A 166 4.03 13.63 17.70
CA ALA A 166 5.19 13.20 18.48
C ALA A 166 6.48 13.97 18.17
N THR A 167 6.56 14.71 17.05
CA THR A 167 7.76 15.44 16.64
C THR A 167 8.14 16.64 17.51
N ASP A 168 7.31 17.00 18.49
CA ASP A 168 7.69 17.93 19.58
C ASP A 168 8.51 17.25 20.70
N SER A 169 8.62 15.91 20.72
CA SER A 169 9.30 15.14 21.77
C SER A 169 10.39 14.21 21.21
N GLN A 170 11.62 14.71 21.09
CA GLN A 170 12.92 14.02 20.98
C GLN A 170 13.12 12.85 19.97
N VAL A 171 12.10 12.34 19.27
CA VAL A 171 12.21 11.29 18.26
C VAL A 171 12.21 11.95 16.88
N THR A 172 13.40 12.21 16.34
CA THR A 172 13.60 12.67 14.95
C THR A 172 13.22 11.56 13.97
N THR A 173 11.92 11.39 13.69
CA THR A 173 11.48 10.66 12.49
C THR A 173 11.50 11.63 11.32
N LEU A 174 12.28 11.35 10.27
CA LEU A 174 12.28 12.20 9.09
C LEU A 174 10.93 12.06 8.36
N PRO A 175 10.38 13.12 7.75
CA PRO A 175 9.16 13.03 6.95
C PRO A 175 9.21 11.94 5.86
N LEU A 176 10.41 11.68 5.33
CA LEU A 176 10.68 10.60 4.36
C LEU A 176 10.44 9.21 4.96
N ASP A 177 10.84 8.97 6.21
CA ASP A 177 10.65 7.68 6.89
C ASP A 177 9.15 7.39 7.13
N LEU A 178 8.37 8.44 7.42
CA LEU A 178 6.92 8.30 7.57
C LEU A 178 6.23 8.02 6.23
N ALA A 179 6.57 8.77 5.17
CA ALA A 179 5.99 8.54 3.85
C ALA A 179 6.28 7.11 3.36
N GLU A 180 7.50 6.63 3.57
CA GLU A 180 7.90 5.26 3.28
C GLU A 180 7.11 4.23 4.10
N ALA A 181 6.97 4.45 5.41
CA ALA A 181 6.14 3.59 6.25
C ALA A 181 4.70 3.52 5.76
N LEU A 182 4.09 4.66 5.44
CA LEU A 182 2.72 4.72 4.91
C LEU A 182 2.59 3.96 3.59
N ILE A 183 3.54 4.13 2.66
CA ILE A 183 3.55 3.41 1.38
C ILE A 183 3.60 1.90 1.58
N HIS A 184 4.43 1.42 2.51
CA HIS A 184 4.56 -0.01 2.77
C HIS A 184 3.38 -0.61 3.51
N VAL A 185 2.83 0.10 4.50
CA VAL A 185 1.58 -0.31 5.16
C VAL A 185 0.44 -0.39 4.14
N TRP A 186 0.42 0.51 3.15
CA TRP A 186 -0.65 0.55 2.15
C TRP A 186 -0.51 -0.48 1.03
N TYR A 187 0.71 -0.72 0.51
CA TYR A 187 0.88 -1.45 -0.75
C TYR A 187 1.77 -2.68 -0.67
N SER A 188 2.55 -2.85 0.40
CA SER A 188 3.45 -4.00 0.53
C SER A 188 2.80 -5.13 1.33
N ALA A 189 2.99 -6.36 0.88
CA ALA A 189 2.51 -7.57 1.54
C ALA A 189 3.33 -7.95 2.78
N LEU A 190 4.61 -7.60 2.77
CA LEU A 190 5.49 -7.67 3.93
C LEU A 190 5.98 -6.25 4.24
N ILE A 191 6.23 -5.98 5.51
CA ILE A 191 6.74 -4.71 6.02
C ILE A 191 7.92 -4.98 6.96
N PRO A 192 8.81 -4.00 7.16
CA PRO A 192 9.84 -4.09 8.18
C PRO A 192 9.27 -4.19 9.60
N SER A 193 9.93 -4.99 10.44
CA SER A 193 9.66 -5.09 11.88
C SER A 193 9.56 -3.73 12.59
N SER A 194 10.36 -2.74 12.20
CA SER A 194 10.27 -1.38 12.77
C SER A 194 8.95 -0.67 12.46
N ILE A 195 8.34 -0.94 11.31
CA ILE A 195 7.07 -0.32 10.91
C ILE A 195 5.92 -0.96 11.69
N ILE A 196 5.92 -2.28 11.88
CA ILE A 196 4.89 -2.94 12.70
C ILE A 196 4.99 -2.53 14.17
N SER A 197 6.20 -2.45 14.75
CA SER A 197 6.37 -1.99 16.14
C SER A 197 5.83 -0.58 16.29
N ARG A 198 6.12 0.32 15.33
CA ARG A 198 5.57 1.68 15.35
C ARG A 198 4.03 1.68 15.32
N LEU A 199 3.41 0.85 14.49
CA LEU A 199 1.95 0.71 14.44
C LEU A 199 1.39 0.21 15.78
N GLN A 200 2.03 -0.78 16.38
CA GLN A 200 1.62 -1.38 17.66
C GLN A 200 1.86 -0.45 18.85
N ASP A 201 2.91 0.37 18.83
CA ASP A 201 3.27 1.28 19.92
C ASP A 201 2.48 2.60 19.87
N SER A 202 2.16 3.09 18.67
CA SER A 202 1.54 4.42 18.50
C SER A 202 0.05 4.37 18.14
N VAL A 203 -0.37 3.44 17.28
CA VAL A 203 -1.74 3.40 16.74
C VAL A 203 -2.62 2.45 17.55
N LYS A 204 -2.14 1.24 17.87
CA LYS A 204 -2.93 0.24 18.60
C LYS A 204 -3.46 0.72 19.95
N PRO A 205 -2.69 1.44 20.79
CA PRO A 205 -3.19 1.87 22.10
C PRO A 205 -4.34 2.89 21.98
N MET A 206 -4.31 3.74 20.95
CA MET A 206 -5.39 4.70 20.68
C MET A 206 -6.71 4.01 20.37
N ILE A 207 -6.66 2.88 19.67
CA ILE A 207 -7.84 2.07 19.31
C ILE A 207 -8.29 1.23 20.51
N ALA A 208 -7.34 0.63 21.23
CA ALA A 208 -7.62 -0.16 22.43
C ALA A 208 -8.31 0.66 23.53
N ASP A 209 -7.90 1.92 23.73
CA ASP A 209 -8.57 2.85 24.66
C ASP A 209 -10.06 3.03 24.32
N VAL A 210 -10.39 3.19 23.04
CA VAL A 210 -11.78 3.27 22.60
C VAL A 210 -12.51 1.96 22.87
N CYS A 211 -11.91 0.81 22.52
CA CYS A 211 -12.48 -0.51 22.74
C CYS A 211 -12.82 -0.76 24.22
N ASN A 212 -11.93 -0.38 25.13
CA ASN A 212 -12.12 -0.52 26.58
C ASN A 212 -13.28 0.35 27.10
N ARG A 213 -13.53 1.52 26.50
CA ARG A 213 -14.61 2.43 26.92
C ARG A 213 -16.00 2.03 26.41
N ILE A 214 -16.07 1.13 25.42
CA ILE A 214 -17.32 0.76 24.74
C ILE A 214 -17.81 -0.65 25.10
N THR A 215 -17.16 -1.33 26.06
CA THR A 215 -17.48 -2.70 26.49
C THR A 215 -18.95 -2.90 26.83
N ASP A 216 -19.58 -1.91 27.48
CA ASP A 216 -20.96 -2.01 27.97
C ASP A 216 -22.01 -1.61 26.91
N LYS A 217 -21.58 -1.18 25.72
CA LYS A 217 -22.49 -0.76 24.65
C LYS A 217 -23.05 -1.97 23.90
N PRO A 218 -24.25 -1.90 23.28
CA PRO A 218 -24.75 -3.02 22.48
C PRO A 218 -23.92 -3.23 21.20
N PRO A 219 -23.83 -4.47 20.66
CA PRO A 219 -23.01 -4.78 19.48
C PRO A 219 -23.29 -3.93 18.23
N ASN A 220 -24.56 -3.58 18.01
CA ASN A 220 -24.99 -2.76 16.87
C ASN A 220 -24.96 -1.25 17.16
N ALA A 221 -24.45 -0.82 18.32
CA ALA A 221 -24.32 0.60 18.61
C ALA A 221 -23.36 1.26 17.61
N ILE A 222 -23.79 2.35 16.99
CA ILE A 222 -22.93 3.21 16.20
C ILE A 222 -22.23 4.17 17.16
N LEU A 223 -20.92 4.15 17.16
CA LEU A 223 -20.07 4.86 18.12
C LEU A 223 -19.06 5.71 17.37
N ALA A 224 -18.90 6.95 17.82
CA ALA A 224 -17.98 7.90 17.23
C ALA A 224 -16.86 8.23 18.21
N LYS A 225 -15.62 8.33 17.69
CA LYS A 225 -14.47 8.88 18.39
C LYS A 225 -13.88 9.99 17.54
N THR A 226 -13.62 11.13 18.18
CA THR A 226 -12.78 12.19 17.63
C THR A 226 -11.43 12.18 18.36
N TRP A 227 -10.35 12.17 17.60
CA TRP A 227 -9.00 12.47 18.06
C TRP A 227 -8.64 13.89 17.61
N GLU A 228 -8.02 14.63 18.52
CA GLU A 228 -7.52 15.98 18.31
C GLU A 228 -6.00 15.94 18.44
N PHE A 229 -5.29 16.61 17.54
CA PHE A 229 -3.83 16.66 17.49
C PHE A 229 -3.34 18.10 17.73
N SER A 230 -2.10 18.26 18.22
CA SER A 230 -1.48 19.52 18.67
C SER A 230 -1.60 20.70 17.71
N THR A 231 -1.69 20.42 16.42
CA THR A 231 -1.69 21.39 15.33
C THR A 231 -3.10 21.74 14.85
N GLY A 232 -4.14 21.46 15.65
CA GLY A 232 -5.54 21.75 15.34
C GLY A 232 -6.18 20.77 14.35
N ARG A 233 -5.46 19.72 13.93
CA ARG A 233 -5.98 18.67 13.06
C ARG A 233 -6.86 17.73 13.87
N THR A 234 -7.93 17.24 13.25
CA THR A 234 -8.83 16.28 13.89
C THR A 234 -9.08 15.09 12.99
N LEU A 235 -9.32 13.93 13.60
CA LEU A 235 -9.80 12.73 12.92
C LEU A 235 -11.02 12.22 13.66
N ARG A 236 -12.15 12.10 12.96
CA ARG A 236 -13.36 11.51 13.50
C ARG A 236 -13.65 10.18 12.81
N LEU A 237 -13.70 9.11 13.58
CA LEU A 237 -14.10 7.78 13.11
C LEU A 237 -15.45 7.39 13.70
N VAL A 238 -16.33 6.85 12.86
CA VAL A 238 -17.63 6.32 13.24
C VAL A 238 -17.74 4.89 12.77
N LEU A 239 -17.89 3.96 13.71
CA LEU A 239 -18.02 2.53 13.44
C LEU A 239 -19.09 1.93 14.35
N LYS A 240 -19.59 0.74 13.97
CA LYS A 240 -20.34 -0.09 14.92
C LYS A 240 -19.42 -0.63 16.00
N LYS A 241 -19.95 -0.97 17.18
CA LYS A 241 -19.17 -1.63 18.24
C LYS A 241 -18.47 -2.90 17.74
N GLU A 242 -19.17 -3.75 16.99
CA GLU A 242 -18.57 -4.98 16.42
C GLU A 242 -17.32 -4.71 15.57
N ASP A 243 -17.30 -3.59 14.83
CA ASP A 243 -16.21 -3.22 13.95
C ASP A 243 -15.08 -2.51 14.71
N TRP A 244 -15.42 -1.72 15.74
CA TRP A 244 -14.42 -1.21 16.69
C TRP A 244 -13.60 -2.34 17.32
N LEU A 245 -14.25 -3.44 17.71
CA LEU A 245 -13.57 -4.58 18.35
C LEU A 245 -12.69 -5.38 17.38
N LYS A 246 -12.99 -5.37 16.08
CA LYS A 246 -12.16 -6.01 15.04
C LYS A 246 -10.98 -5.15 14.62
N LEU A 247 -11.08 -3.82 14.77
CA LEU A 247 -10.07 -2.88 14.27
C LEU A 247 -8.64 -3.15 14.82
N PRO A 248 -8.43 -3.53 16.09
CA PRO A 248 -7.11 -3.92 16.59
C PRO A 248 -6.47 -5.10 15.86
N GLU A 249 -7.27 -6.03 15.31
CA GLU A 249 -6.76 -7.22 14.61
C GLU A 249 -5.95 -6.84 13.35
N PHE A 250 -6.22 -5.68 12.75
CA PHE A 250 -5.45 -5.16 11.60
C PHE A 250 -4.06 -4.63 11.99
N LEU A 251 -3.69 -4.70 13.27
CA LEU A 251 -2.38 -4.31 13.81
C LEU A 251 -1.65 -5.52 14.43
N ASP A 252 -2.26 -6.71 14.37
CA ASP A 252 -1.73 -7.94 14.94
C ASP A 252 -1.44 -8.96 13.84
N ILE A 253 -0.28 -9.61 13.95
CA ILE A 253 0.08 -10.71 13.07
C ILE A 253 -0.48 -11.99 13.72
N PRO A 254 -1.27 -12.80 13.01
CA PRO A 254 -1.76 -14.06 13.57
C PRO A 254 -0.59 -14.96 13.99
N ASP A 255 -0.66 -15.58 15.17
CA ASP A 255 0.41 -16.42 15.73
C ASP A 255 0.85 -17.57 14.80
N ASN A 256 -0.05 -18.04 13.94
CA ASN A 256 0.18 -19.11 12.98
C ASN A 256 0.59 -18.62 11.59
N MET A 257 0.84 -17.33 11.40
CA MET A 257 1.15 -16.74 10.09
C MET A 257 2.61 -16.29 10.01
N ASN A 258 3.39 -16.98 9.18
CA ASN A 258 4.75 -16.55 8.84
C ASN A 258 4.81 -15.89 7.44
N CYS A 259 5.98 -15.34 7.10
CA CYS A 259 6.19 -14.68 5.79
C CYS A 259 6.04 -15.61 4.59
N ALA A 260 6.38 -16.90 4.74
CA ALA A 260 6.21 -17.88 3.67
C ALA A 260 4.72 -18.15 3.40
N ASP A 261 3.91 -18.30 4.46
CA ASP A 261 2.47 -18.49 4.36
C ASP A 261 1.81 -17.26 3.72
N ALA A 262 2.12 -16.06 4.21
CA ALA A 262 1.66 -14.78 3.66
C ALA A 262 1.97 -14.66 2.16
N THR A 263 3.21 -15.00 1.78
CA THR A 263 3.66 -14.99 0.38
C THR A 263 2.89 -16.01 -0.45
N GLN A 264 2.67 -17.22 0.07
CA GLN A 264 1.95 -18.28 -0.61
C GLN A 264 0.49 -17.89 -0.87
N ILE A 265 -0.22 -17.39 0.14
CA ILE A 265 -1.61 -16.95 0.03
C ILE A 265 -1.72 -15.85 -1.04
N ARG A 266 -0.83 -14.85 -0.98
CA ARG A 266 -0.84 -13.77 -1.97
C ARG A 266 -0.57 -14.28 -3.38
N ARG A 267 0.38 -15.21 -3.56
CA ARG A 267 0.69 -15.81 -4.87
C ARG A 267 -0.47 -16.63 -5.42
N ALA A 268 -1.23 -17.31 -4.56
CA ALA A 268 -2.41 -18.08 -4.97
C ALA A 268 -3.44 -17.18 -5.68
N VAL A 269 -3.54 -15.90 -5.30
CA VAL A 269 -4.43 -14.92 -5.93
C VAL A 269 -3.75 -14.20 -7.11
N THR A 270 -2.55 -13.64 -6.88
CA THR A 270 -1.88 -12.75 -7.85
C THR A 270 -1.26 -13.50 -9.04
N LEU A 271 -0.76 -14.72 -8.80
CA LEU A 271 -0.10 -15.56 -9.80
C LEU A 271 -0.94 -16.79 -10.21
N ALA A 272 -2.23 -16.82 -9.86
CA ALA A 272 -3.17 -17.87 -10.26
C ALA A 272 -3.02 -18.24 -11.75
N PRO A 273 -2.89 -19.53 -12.11
CA PRO A 273 -2.75 -19.97 -13.50
C PRO A 273 -3.89 -19.49 -14.41
N GLU A 274 -5.11 -19.45 -13.89
CA GLU A 274 -6.33 -18.97 -14.58
C GLU A 274 -6.25 -17.49 -14.97
N ARG A 275 -5.33 -16.75 -14.34
CA ARG A 275 -5.08 -15.32 -14.58
C ARG A 275 -3.86 -15.05 -15.44
N ALA A 276 -3.15 -16.08 -15.89
CA ALA A 276 -1.95 -15.93 -16.72
C ALA A 276 -2.20 -15.06 -17.96
N ASP A 277 -3.21 -15.40 -18.75
CA ASP A 277 -3.51 -14.64 -19.98
C ASP A 277 -3.92 -13.19 -19.66
N TYR A 278 -4.66 -12.96 -18.56
CA TYR A 278 -5.05 -11.62 -18.12
C TYR A 278 -3.83 -10.79 -17.73
N ARG A 279 -2.88 -11.37 -16.99
CA ARG A 279 -1.59 -10.72 -16.66
C ARG A 279 -0.82 -10.39 -17.92
N ASP A 280 -0.70 -11.34 -18.84
CA ASP A 280 0.01 -11.14 -20.11
C ASP A 280 -0.60 -10.02 -20.94
N ARG A 281 -1.94 -9.92 -20.97
CA ARG A 281 -2.65 -8.81 -21.61
C ARG A 281 -2.27 -7.45 -21.01
N TRP A 282 -2.12 -7.37 -19.69
CA TRP A 282 -1.68 -6.13 -19.02
C TRP A 282 -0.23 -5.81 -19.32
N TYR A 283 0.66 -6.81 -19.27
CA TYR A 283 2.07 -6.65 -19.60
C TYR A 283 2.29 -6.24 -21.05
N PHE A 284 1.48 -6.76 -21.99
CA PHE A 284 1.58 -6.39 -23.39
C PHE A 284 1.32 -4.89 -23.64
N LYS A 285 0.53 -4.24 -22.79
CA LYS A 285 0.23 -2.81 -22.88
C LYS A 285 1.29 -1.92 -22.23
N ASP A 286 2.30 -2.49 -21.58
CA ASP A 286 3.31 -1.69 -20.90
C ASP A 286 4.25 -0.99 -21.89
N ALA A 287 4.50 0.29 -21.62
CA ALA A 287 5.32 1.14 -22.47
C ALA A 287 6.80 0.72 -22.53
N SER A 288 7.30 -0.04 -21.54
CA SER A 288 8.68 -0.53 -21.54
C SER A 288 8.80 -2.00 -21.12
N PRO A 289 9.75 -2.76 -21.69
CA PRO A 289 9.96 -4.15 -21.30
C PRO A 289 10.23 -4.34 -19.81
N PHE A 290 10.99 -3.43 -19.20
CA PHE A 290 11.38 -3.53 -17.79
C PHE A 290 10.25 -3.19 -16.82
N MET A 291 9.21 -2.45 -17.24
CA MET A 291 7.99 -2.30 -16.43
C MET A 291 7.27 -3.63 -16.23
N ARG A 292 7.22 -4.49 -17.26
CA ARG A 292 6.63 -5.83 -17.16
C ARG A 292 7.34 -6.67 -16.10
N ILE A 293 8.67 -6.63 -16.14
CA ILE A 293 9.54 -7.31 -15.17
C ILE A 293 9.28 -6.79 -13.75
N ALA A 294 9.20 -5.47 -13.56
CA ALA A 294 8.95 -4.88 -12.25
C ALA A 294 7.57 -5.26 -11.69
N LYS A 295 6.53 -5.23 -12.53
CA LYS A 295 5.18 -5.66 -12.14
C LYS A 295 5.11 -7.14 -11.82
N GLN A 296 5.78 -7.98 -12.62
CA GLN A 296 5.88 -9.41 -12.35
C GLN A 296 6.51 -9.67 -11.00
N ARG A 297 7.61 -8.98 -10.69
CA ARG A 297 8.27 -9.10 -9.40
C ARG A 297 7.36 -8.66 -8.24
N PHE A 298 6.64 -7.55 -8.39
CA PHE A 298 5.63 -7.11 -7.40
C PHE A 298 4.50 -8.14 -7.22
N GLN A 299 4.11 -8.87 -8.27
CA GLN A 299 3.15 -9.95 -8.13
C GLN A 299 3.75 -11.18 -7.44
N GLU A 300 5.04 -11.44 -7.59
CA GLU A 300 5.74 -12.55 -6.94
C GLU A 300 6.05 -12.31 -5.46
N ASP A 301 6.50 -11.11 -5.09
CA ASP A 301 6.94 -10.81 -3.71
C ASP A 301 5.99 -9.89 -2.94
N GLY A 302 5.14 -9.13 -3.64
CA GLY A 302 4.23 -8.18 -3.02
C GLY A 302 4.90 -6.94 -2.43
N LEU A 303 6.11 -6.59 -2.83
CA LEU A 303 6.84 -5.46 -2.26
C LEU A 303 6.85 -4.27 -3.21
N LEU A 304 6.21 -3.16 -2.80
CA LEU A 304 6.23 -1.93 -3.60
C LEU A 304 7.60 -1.24 -3.44
N LEU A 305 8.54 -1.64 -4.28
CA LEU A 305 9.94 -1.23 -4.22
C LEU A 305 10.51 -0.90 -5.59
N PRO A 306 11.51 0.00 -5.68
CA PRO A 306 12.40 0.04 -6.83
C PRO A 306 12.95 -1.36 -7.11
N PHE A 307 13.05 -1.75 -8.38
CA PHE A 307 13.39 -3.13 -8.75
C PHE A 307 14.67 -3.64 -8.07
N GLY A 308 15.71 -2.81 -8.01
CA GLY A 308 16.99 -3.17 -7.39
C GLY A 308 17.00 -3.10 -5.86
N HIS A 309 15.97 -2.59 -5.19
CA HIS A 309 16.03 -2.36 -3.75
C HIS A 309 16.12 -3.69 -2.95
N PRO A 310 16.95 -3.76 -1.90
CA PRO A 310 17.06 -4.94 -1.04
C PRO A 310 15.73 -5.33 -0.40
N ARG A 311 15.49 -6.63 -0.23
CA ARG A 311 14.21 -7.15 0.31
C ARG A 311 14.34 -7.71 1.72
N LEU A 312 15.56 -7.81 2.22
CA LEU A 312 15.91 -8.50 3.46
C LEU A 312 15.27 -7.89 4.70
N ALA A 313 15.00 -6.58 4.66
CA ALA A 313 14.38 -5.87 5.77
C ALA A 313 12.84 -5.99 5.79
N PHE A 314 12.22 -6.64 4.82
CA PHE A 314 10.78 -6.85 4.74
C PHE A 314 10.46 -8.24 5.30
N ASP A 315 10.50 -8.35 6.62
CA ASP A 315 10.58 -9.59 7.38
C ASP A 315 9.31 -9.92 8.17
N VAL A 316 8.29 -9.07 8.09
CA VAL A 316 7.03 -9.24 8.82
C VAL A 316 5.84 -9.16 7.85
N PRO A 317 4.84 -10.06 7.95
CA PRO A 317 3.63 -9.93 7.16
C PRO A 317 2.86 -8.64 7.50
N ASN A 318 2.33 -7.96 6.48
CA ASN A 318 1.51 -6.77 6.70
C ASN A 318 0.09 -7.17 7.14
N PRO A 319 -0.30 -6.95 8.42
CA PRO A 319 -1.61 -7.39 8.91
C PRO A 319 -2.77 -6.72 8.18
N SER A 320 -2.60 -5.46 7.76
CA SER A 320 -3.65 -4.71 7.06
C SER A 320 -3.97 -5.25 5.66
N GLU A 321 -2.98 -5.86 4.99
CA GLU A 321 -3.16 -6.51 3.69
C GLU A 321 -3.55 -7.99 3.87
N LEU A 322 -3.02 -8.67 4.89
CA LEU A 322 -3.28 -10.08 5.16
C LEU A 322 -4.74 -10.35 5.48
N VAL A 323 -5.36 -9.59 6.38
CA VAL A 323 -6.78 -9.80 6.75
C VAL A 323 -7.66 -9.69 5.50
N SER A 324 -7.33 -8.76 4.60
CA SER A 324 -8.03 -8.57 3.33
C SER A 324 -7.77 -9.71 2.34
N ILE A 325 -6.51 -10.15 2.19
CA ILE A 325 -6.09 -11.20 1.24
C ILE A 325 -6.54 -12.61 1.69
N PHE A 326 -6.50 -12.91 2.99
CA PHE A 326 -6.95 -14.19 3.54
C PHE A 326 -8.41 -14.43 3.19
N ILE A 327 -9.24 -13.39 3.30
CA ILE A 327 -10.66 -13.42 2.91
C ILE A 327 -10.82 -13.56 1.38
N MET A 328 -9.87 -13.09 0.57
CA MET A 328 -9.89 -13.30 -0.89
C MET A 328 -9.49 -14.72 -1.31
N SER A 329 -8.82 -15.47 -0.43
CA SER A 329 -8.29 -16.81 -0.69
C SER A 329 -9.17 -17.96 -0.20
N MET A 330 -10.17 -17.67 0.65
CA MET A 330 -11.23 -18.60 1.05
C MET A 330 -12.41 -18.56 0.08
#